data_AF-A0A7Y2GY01-F1
#
_entry.id   AF-A0A7Y2GY01-F1
#
_cell.length_a   1.000
_cell.length_b   1.000
_cell.length_c   1.000
_cell.angle_alpha   90.00
_cell.angle_beta   90.00
_cell.angle_gamma   90.00
#
_symmetry.space_group_name_H-M   'P 1'
#
loop_
_entity.id
_entity.type
_entity.pdbx_description
1 polymer ?
#
loop_
_entity_poly.entity_id
_entity_poly.type
_entity_poly.pdbx_seq_one_letter_code
_entity_poly.pdbx_strand_id
1 'polypeptide(L)' 'MQNLFEESSAQSCTWIANIEYTKMNGFVIKLMATLMPGMFKKQIQKWLDRFKSFAEREYNMSQ' A
#
# COMPACT_ATOMS: atom_id res chain seq x y z
N MET A 1 5.55 4.33 -8.73
CA MET A 1 5.41 3.72 -7.39
C MET A 1 6.78 3.79 -6.74
N GLN A 2 6.90 4.54 -5.65
CA GLN A 2 8.13 4.64 -4.86
C GLN A 2 7.89 3.96 -3.51
N ASN A 3 8.82 3.13 -3.07
CA ASN A 3 8.75 2.43 -1.79
C ASN A 3 9.85 2.97 -0.88
N LEU A 4 9.46 3.46 0.29
CA LEU A 4 10.35 3.98 1.32
C LEU A 4 10.17 3.11 2.57
N PHE A 5 11.28 2.83 3.23
CA PHE A 5 11.31 2.05 4.45
C PHE A 5 12.00 2.91 5.52
N GLU A 6 11.26 3.27 6.56
CA GLU A 6 11.76 4.03 7.68
C GLU A 6 11.82 3.12 8.91
N GLU A 7 12.98 3.03 9.53
CA GLU A 7 13.14 2.27 10.75
C GLU A 7 12.48 3.02 11.91
N SER A 8 11.45 2.42 12.51
CA SER A 8 10.65 3.04 13.57
C SER A 8 11.11 2.56 14.96
N SER A 9 11.66 1.33 15.04
CA SER A 9 12.33 0.79 16.23
C SER A 9 13.20 -0.42 15.85
N ALA A 10 14.00 -0.95 16.79
CA ALA A 10 14.89 -2.09 16.59
C ALA A 10 14.21 -3.38 16.08
N GLN A 11 12.87 -3.46 16.12
CA GLN A 11 12.09 -4.60 15.63
C GLN A 11 10.91 -4.19 14.72
N SER A 12 10.80 -2.91 14.34
CA SER A 12 9.67 -2.44 13.54
C SER A 12 10.09 -1.44 12.46
N CYS A 13 9.62 -1.67 11.24
CA CYS A 13 9.83 -0.78 10.10
C CYS A 13 8.49 -0.25 9.60
N THR A 14 8.44 1.04 9.31
CA THR A 14 7.33 1.68 8.63
C THR A 14 7.59 1.61 7.12
N TRP A 15 6.73 0.88 6.41
CA TRP A 15 6.75 0.86 4.95
C TRP A 15 5.79 1.91 4.38
N ILE A 16 6.32 2.82 3.57
CA ILE A 16 5.57 3.89 2.90
C ILE A 16 5.60 3.65 1.39
N ALA A 17 4.44 3.38 0.80
CA ALA A 17 4.28 3.19 -0.64
C ALA A 17 3.64 4.44 -1.28
N ASN A 18 4.45 5.28 -1.92
CA ASN A 18 3.97 6.44 -2.67
C ASN A 18 3.56 6.03 -4.09
N ILE A 19 2.26 6.00 -4.32
CA ILE A 19 1.65 5.67 -5.61
C ILE A 19 1.19 6.96 -6.28
N GLU A 20 2.06 7.50 -7.13
CA GLU A 20 1.73 8.64 -7.96
C GLU A 20 0.94 8.15 -9.19
N TYR A 21 -0.36 8.47 -9.24
CA TYR A 21 -1.23 8.17 -10.37
C TYR A 21 -1.01 9.21 -11.48
N THR A 22 0.18 9.23 -12.08
CA THR A 22 0.63 10.26 -13.04
C THR A 22 -0.08 10.25 -14.39
N LYS A 23 -0.94 9.26 -14.68
CA LYS A 23 -1.71 9.20 -15.93
C LYS A 23 -3.13 8.66 -15.70
N MET A 24 -3.99 9.45 -15.08
CA MET A 24 -5.45 9.25 -15.19
C MET A 24 -5.95 9.73 -16.56
N ASN A 25 -5.44 9.18 -17.65
CA ASN A 25 -5.71 9.65 -19.02
C ASN A 25 -7.00 9.04 -19.61
N GLY A 26 -8.06 9.01 -18.82
CA GLY A 26 -9.36 8.46 -19.22
C GLY A 26 -10.49 9.06 -18.39
N PHE A 27 -11.51 9.59 -19.08
CA PHE A 27 -12.73 10.17 -18.47
C PHE A 27 -13.36 9.24 -17.41
N VAL A 28 -13.31 7.92 -17.66
CA VAL A 28 -13.81 6.87 -16.76
C VAL A 28 -13.04 6.81 -15.44
N ILE A 29 -11.70 6.92 -15.45
CA ILE A 29 -10.89 6.89 -14.23
C ILE A 29 -11.13 8.15 -13.40
N LYS A 30 -11.30 9.32 -14.04
CA LYS A 30 -11.65 10.57 -13.37
C LYS A 30 -13.03 10.50 -12.71
N LEU A 31 -14.01 9.90 -13.40
CA LEU A 31 -15.36 9.70 -12.86
C LEU A 31 -15.37 8.71 -11.69
N MET A 32 -14.66 7.57 -11.80
CA MET A 32 -14.52 6.61 -10.70
C MET A 32 -13.74 7.19 -9.51
N ALA A 33 -12.72 8.01 -9.75
CA ALA A 33 -11.96 8.69 -8.70
C ALA A 33 -12.85 9.68 -7.92
N THR A 34 -13.78 10.37 -8.60
CA THR A 34 -14.73 11.28 -7.95
C THR A 34 -15.85 10.53 -7.21
N LEU A 35 -16.42 9.48 -7.81
CA LEU A 35 -17.56 8.76 -7.24
C LEU A 35 -17.17 7.81 -6.11
N MET A 36 -15.97 7.20 -6.18
CA MET A 36 -15.55 6.15 -5.24
C MET A 36 -14.07 6.26 -4.83
N PRO A 37 -13.60 7.43 -4.35
CA PRO A 37 -12.20 7.59 -3.93
C PRO A 37 -11.82 6.62 -2.80
N GLY A 38 -12.77 6.30 -1.91
CA GLY A 38 -12.56 5.38 -0.80
C GLY A 38 -12.39 3.91 -1.20
N MET A 39 -12.88 3.50 -2.38
CA MET A 39 -12.75 2.10 -2.83
C MET A 39 -11.32 1.77 -3.25
N PHE A 40 -10.62 2.71 -3.90
CA PHE A 40 -9.20 2.55 -4.24
C PHE A 40 -8.35 2.41 -2.99
N LYS A 41 -8.56 3.27 -1.98
CA LYS A 41 -7.86 3.18 -0.70
C LYS A 41 -8.09 1.83 -0.01
N LYS A 42 -9.32 1.32 -0.01
CA LYS A 42 -9.66 0.00 0.57
C LYS A 42 -8.97 -1.15 -0.17
N GLN A 43 -8.88 -1.11 -1.49
CA GLN A 43 -8.20 -2.14 -2.26
C GLN A 43 -6.70 -2.15 -2.00
N ILE A 44 -6.08 -0.98 -1.93
CA ILE A 44 -4.65 -0.83 -1.61
C ILE A 44 -4.38 -1.30 -0.18
N GLN A 45 -5.20 -0.89 0.79
CA GLN A 45 -5.04 -1.31 2.19
C GLN A 45 -5.07 -2.83 2.35
N LYS A 46 -5.99 -3.53 1.68
CA LYS A 46 -6.04 -5.00 1.69
C LYS A 46 -4.74 -5.64 1.20
N TRP A 47 -4.09 -5.04 0.20
CA TRP A 47 -2.80 -5.49 -0.30
C TRP A 47 -1.69 -5.26 0.72
N LEU A 48 -1.65 -4.08 1.34
CA LEU A 48 -0.69 -3.75 2.40
C LEU A 48 -0.82 -4.70 3.61
N ASP A 49 -2.04 -4.98 4.06
CA ASP A 49 -2.29 -5.85 5.21
C ASP A 49 -1.86 -7.31 4.94
N ARG A 50 -2.11 -7.80 3.72
CA ARG A 50 -1.67 -9.13 3.29
C ARG A 50 -0.15 -9.22 3.19
N PHE A 51 0.48 -8.20 2.63
CA PHE A 51 1.93 -8.13 2.53
C PHE A 51 2.58 -8.10 3.93
N LYS A 52 2.03 -7.27 4.84
CA LYS A 52 2.47 -7.22 6.23
C LYS A 52 2.37 -8.60 6.90
N SER A 53 1.21 -9.24 6.80
CA SER A 53 0.97 -10.57 7.37
C SER A 53 1.93 -11.63 6.81
N PHE A 54 2.29 -11.54 5.52
CA PHE A 54 3.27 -12.42 4.89
C PHE A 54 4.67 -12.18 5.44
N ALA A 55 5.14 -10.93 5.46
CA ALA A 55 6.46 -10.58 5.96
C ALA A 55 6.65 -10.93 7.45
N GLU A 56 5.63 -10.67 8.28
CA GLU A 56 5.65 -11.02 9.71
C GLU A 56 5.58 -12.53 9.95
N ARG A 57 4.93 -13.29 9.06
CA ARG A 57 4.90 -14.76 9.17
C ARG A 57 6.26 -15.38 8.88
N GLU A 58 6.99 -14.91 7.88
CA GLU A 58 8.36 -15.37 7.57
C GLU A 58 9.34 -15.09 8.72
N TYR A 59 9.19 -13.95 9.41
CA TYR A 59 10.00 -13.64 10.59
C TYR A 59 9.76 -14.65 11.73
N ASN A 60 8.51 -15.06 11.96
CA ASN A 60 8.16 -15.99 13.04
C ASN A 60 8.51 -17.46 12.74
N MET A 61 8.75 -17.84 11.49
CA MET A 61 9.19 -19.21 11.12
C MET A 61 10.71 -19.37 11.05
N SER A 62 11.48 -18.28 11.12
CA SER A 62 12.96 -18.31 11.07
C SER A 62 13.63 -18.13 12.44
N GLN A 63 12.85 -18.04 13.51
CA GLN A 63 13.27 -18.16 14.93
C GLN A 63 13.06 -19.59 15.43
#